data_AF-A0A1M7Y3Z2-F1
#
_entry.id   AF-A0A1M7Y3Z2-F1
#
_cell.length_a   1.000
_cell.length_b   1.000
_cell.length_c   1.000
_cell.angle_alpha   90.00
_cell.angle_beta   90.00
_cell.angle_gamma   90.00
#
_symmetry.space_group_name_H-M   'P 1'
#
loop_
_entity.id
_entity.type
_entity.pdbx_description
1 polymer ?
#
loop_
_entity_poly.entity_id
_entity_poly.type
_entity_poly.pdbx_seq_one_letter_code
_entity_poly.pdbx_strand_id
1 'polypeptide(L)'
;MKKWEEFIFEFYEMISNEERLVYQSIIEALVELDYTPMRKRTKGFILSFNNLAHNRVLARFGVREGGGKAFFGLRFSSCNNYSDKFAGVIRDRILSSNNRLAKCGECGYCKGDKFVYTYTFPNGESKDACGAFVLEIPDVTLSDVNEIKKLINEQHEYFMKNALYVPK
;
A
#
# COMPACT_ATOMS: atom_id res chain seq x y z
N MET A 1 17.50 -18.07 8.79
CA MET A 1 17.07 -16.89 8.04
C MET A 1 16.03 -17.34 7.02
N LYS A 2 14.81 -16.81 7.08
CA LYS A 2 13.77 -17.06 6.08
C LYS A 2 14.19 -16.37 4.78
N LYS A 3 13.95 -16.99 3.62
CA LYS A 3 14.33 -16.44 2.31
C LYS A 3 13.84 -15.01 2.05
N TRP A 4 12.72 -14.60 2.66
CA TRP A 4 12.21 -13.25 2.50
C TRP A 4 13.00 -12.19 3.29
N GLU A 5 13.75 -12.57 4.32
CA GLU A 5 14.63 -11.66 5.07
C GLU A 5 15.78 -11.17 4.18
N GLU A 6 16.29 -12.02 3.29
CA GLU A 6 17.29 -11.65 2.27
C GLU A 6 16.77 -10.55 1.35
N PHE A 7 15.49 -10.61 0.96
CA PHE A 7 14.89 -9.58 0.11
C PHE A 7 14.78 -8.21 0.80
N ILE A 8 14.55 -8.19 2.11
CA ILE A 8 14.55 -6.94 2.89
C ILE A 8 15.97 -6.39 2.98
N PHE A 9 16.97 -7.25 3.23
CA PHE A 9 18.37 -6.83 3.26
C PHE A 9 18.82 -6.26 1.91
N GLU A 10 18.52 -6.94 0.80
CA GLU A 10 18.78 -6.43 -0.55
C GLU A 10 18.14 -5.05 -0.79
N PHE A 11 16.92 -4.82 -0.28
CA PHE A 11 16.28 -3.50 -0.37
C PHE A 11 17.03 -2.43 0.43
N TYR A 12 17.47 -2.74 1.65
CA TYR A 12 18.20 -1.80 2.49
C TYR A 12 19.55 -1.41 1.91
N GLU A 13 20.23 -2.31 1.20
CA GLU A 13 21.49 -2.00 0.50
C GLU A 13 21.29 -1.06 -0.71
N MET A 14 20.05 -0.84 -1.16
CA MET A 14 19.73 0.02 -2.30
C MET A 14 19.28 1.43 -1.92
N ILE A 15 19.09 1.71 -0.64
CA ILE A 15 18.51 2.97 -0.16
C ILE A 15 19.47 3.68 0.80
N SER A 16 19.26 4.98 0.99
CA SER A 16 20.01 5.75 1.97
C SER A 16 19.71 5.32 3.42
N ASN A 17 20.64 5.62 4.34
CA ASN A 17 20.41 5.39 5.76
C ASN A 17 19.16 6.13 6.29
N GLU A 18 18.88 7.32 5.76
CA GLU A 18 17.69 8.11 6.11
C GLU A 18 16.39 7.40 5.67
N GLU A 19 16.32 6.94 4.43
CA GLU A 19 15.20 6.13 3.93
C GLU A 19 15.05 4.83 4.73
N ARG A 20 16.16 4.19 5.10
CA ARG A 20 16.16 2.97 5.90
C ARG A 20 15.54 3.19 7.28
N LEU A 21 15.85 4.30 7.96
CA LEU A 21 15.24 4.62 9.26
C LEU A 21 13.71 4.71 9.18
N VAL A 22 13.19 5.27 8.08
CA VAL A 22 11.75 5.38 7.85
C VAL A 22 11.14 4.03 7.49
N TYR A 23 11.67 3.36 6.46
CA TYR A 23 11.08 2.16 5.90
C TYR A 23 11.23 0.94 6.79
N GLN A 24 12.30 0.86 7.59
CA GLN A 24 12.47 -0.24 8.54
C GLN A 24 11.30 -0.31 9.52
N SER A 25 10.91 0.82 10.11
CA SER A 25 9.82 0.86 11.08
C SER A 25 8.47 0.45 10.47
N ILE A 26 8.25 0.74 9.19
CA ILE A 26 7.03 0.36 8.46
C ILE A 26 7.06 -1.12 8.09
N ILE A 27 8.22 -1.63 7.64
CA ILE A 27 8.41 -3.05 7.30
C ILE A 27 8.24 -3.93 8.54
N GLU A 28 8.77 -3.53 9.69
CA GLU A 28 8.59 -4.23 10.97
C GLU A 28 7.10 -4.37 11.31
N ALA A 29 6.33 -3.28 11.24
CA ALA A 29 4.88 -3.32 11.49
C ALA A 29 4.12 -4.24 10.52
N LEU A 30 4.55 -4.33 9.26
CA LEU A 30 3.96 -5.25 8.29
C LEU A 30 4.30 -6.72 8.62
N VAL A 31 5.55 -6.99 9.01
CA VAL A 31 6.00 -8.34 9.39
C VAL A 31 5.30 -8.81 10.66
N GLU A 32 5.09 -7.94 11.64
CA GLU A 32 4.31 -8.21 12.86
C GLU A 32 2.86 -8.62 12.58
N LEU A 33 2.28 -8.15 11.48
CA LEU A 33 0.93 -8.50 10.99
C LEU A 33 0.95 -9.65 9.95
N ASP A 34 2.00 -10.47 9.96
CA ASP A 34 2.19 -11.64 9.08
C ASP A 34 2.21 -11.34 7.57
N TYR A 35 2.52 -10.11 7.18
CA TYR A 35 2.78 -9.81 5.76
C TYR A 35 4.17 -10.30 5.37
N THR A 36 4.19 -11.27 4.45
CA THR A 36 5.43 -11.80 3.88
C THR A 36 5.87 -10.97 2.67
N PRO A 37 7.11 -10.45 2.66
CA PRO A 37 7.63 -9.76 1.49
C PRO A 37 7.94 -10.75 0.37
N MET A 38 7.55 -10.37 -0.84
CA MET A 38 7.86 -11.09 -2.07
C MET A 38 8.51 -10.15 -3.07
N ARG A 39 9.72 -10.49 -3.53
CA ARG A 39 10.36 -9.81 -4.65
C ARG A 39 9.58 -10.05 -5.93
N LYS A 40 9.22 -8.98 -6.65
CA LYS A 40 8.59 -9.07 -7.97
C LYS A 40 9.65 -9.15 -9.06
N ARG A 41 9.35 -9.92 -10.12
CA ARG A 41 10.21 -10.05 -11.31
C ARG A 41 9.97 -8.85 -12.22
N THR A 42 10.64 -7.74 -11.93
CA THR A 42 10.60 -6.49 -12.69
C THR A 42 12.01 -6.01 -12.99
N LYS A 43 12.17 -5.06 -13.91
CA LYS A 43 13.48 -4.46 -14.19
C LYS A 43 14.04 -3.66 -13.01
N GLY A 44 13.17 -3.02 -12.22
CA GLY A 44 13.51 -2.47 -10.91
C GLY A 44 13.38 -3.48 -9.78
N PHE A 45 13.74 -3.07 -8.57
CA PHE A 45 13.59 -3.86 -7.36
C PHE A 45 12.27 -3.51 -6.67
N ILE A 46 11.35 -4.47 -6.51
CA ILE A 46 10.06 -4.24 -5.84
C ILE A 46 9.77 -5.36 -4.85
N LEU A 47 9.56 -4.99 -3.59
CA LEU A 47 8.99 -5.84 -2.55
C LEU A 47 7.49 -5.61 -2.47
N SER A 48 6.74 -6.70 -2.53
CA SER A 48 5.29 -6.67 -2.32
C SER A 48 4.97 -7.46 -1.05
N PHE A 49 4.30 -6.80 -0.11
CA PHE A 49 3.92 -7.39 1.18
C PHE A 49 2.54 -8.02 1.06
N ASN A 50 2.48 -9.34 1.11
CA ASN A 50 1.25 -10.14 0.96
C ASN A 50 0.99 -10.90 2.25
N ASN A 51 -0.26 -11.00 2.68
CA ASN A 51 -0.65 -11.86 3.79
C ASN A 51 -1.52 -13.01 3.26
N LEU A 52 -1.17 -14.24 3.66
CA LEU A 52 -1.78 -15.48 3.17
C LEU A 52 -3.21 -15.69 3.68
N ALA A 53 -3.55 -15.16 4.87
CA ALA A 53 -4.86 -15.33 5.48
C ALA A 53 -5.99 -14.73 4.63
N HIS A 54 -5.72 -13.61 3.95
CA HIS A 54 -6.68 -12.96 3.08
C HIS A 54 -6.24 -12.88 1.61
N ASN A 55 -5.01 -13.32 1.30
CA ASN A 55 -4.39 -13.30 -0.04
C ASN A 55 -4.47 -11.92 -0.72
N ARG A 56 -4.07 -10.86 -0.01
CA ARG A 56 -4.05 -9.48 -0.53
C ARG A 56 -2.70 -8.82 -0.26
N VAL A 57 -2.30 -7.94 -1.17
CA VAL A 57 -1.18 -7.01 -0.98
C VAL A 57 -1.66 -5.83 -0.16
N LEU A 58 -0.89 -5.46 0.87
CA LEU A 58 -1.12 -4.24 1.63
C LEU A 58 -0.16 -3.11 1.22
N ALA A 59 1.12 -3.42 1.07
CA ALA A 59 2.15 -2.43 0.78
C ALA A 59 3.15 -2.89 -0.28
N ARG A 60 3.83 -1.91 -0.89
CA ARG A 60 4.97 -2.11 -1.77
C ARG A 60 6.09 -1.13 -1.46
N PHE A 61 7.31 -1.62 -1.57
CA PHE A 61 8.53 -0.82 -1.49
C PHE A 61 9.36 -1.14 -2.73
N GLY A 62 10.12 -0.18 -3.22
CA GLY A 62 11.03 -0.50 -4.30
C GLY A 62 11.89 0.65 -4.80
N VAL A 63 12.79 0.30 -5.70
CA VAL A 63 13.66 1.23 -6.43
C VAL A 63 13.44 0.96 -7.91
N ARG A 64 13.07 2.00 -8.67
CA ARG A 64 12.85 1.89 -10.11
C ARG A 64 14.19 1.64 -10.81
N GLU A 65 14.17 0.96 -11.96
CA GLU A 65 15.37 0.78 -12.79
C GLU A 65 15.98 2.14 -13.15
N GLY A 66 17.29 2.31 -12.89
CA GLY A 66 17.99 3.58 -13.11
C GLY A 66 17.58 4.73 -12.17
N GLY A 67 16.68 4.50 -11.22
CA GLY A 67 16.27 5.46 -10.21
C GLY A 67 17.11 5.35 -8.95
N GLY A 68 17.48 6.48 -8.35
CA GLY A 68 18.24 6.53 -7.09
C GLY A 68 17.37 6.66 -5.82
N LYS A 69 16.06 6.89 -5.95
CA LYS A 69 15.14 7.10 -4.82
C LYS A 69 14.17 5.93 -4.68
N ALA A 70 13.96 5.47 -3.46
CA ALA A 70 12.95 4.46 -3.20
C ALA A 70 11.53 5.04 -3.19
N PHE A 71 10.57 4.21 -3.56
CA PHE A 71 9.15 4.51 -3.47
C PHE A 71 8.48 3.62 -2.42
N PHE A 72 7.43 4.14 -1.80
CA PHE A 72 6.52 3.42 -0.93
C PHE A 72 5.09 3.54 -1.46
N GLY A 73 4.38 2.42 -1.52
CA GLY A 73 2.96 2.40 -1.85
C GLY A 73 2.16 1.66 -0.81
N LEU A 74 1.01 2.20 -0.44
CA LEU A 74 0.11 1.65 0.58
C LEU A 74 -1.29 1.49 0.01
N ARG A 75 -1.96 0.41 0.40
CA ARG A 75 -3.40 0.26 0.25
C ARG A 75 -4.08 0.69 1.55
N PHE A 76 -4.99 1.65 1.48
CA PHE A 76 -5.68 2.22 2.65
C PHE A 76 -7.12 2.62 2.31
N SER A 77 -7.77 1.90 1.39
CA SER A 77 -9.10 2.22 0.87
C SER A 77 -10.26 1.97 1.85
N SER A 78 -10.01 1.34 2.98
CA SER A 78 -11.00 1.23 4.07
C SER A 78 -10.78 2.22 5.22
N CYS A 79 -9.76 3.08 5.13
CA CYS A 79 -9.45 4.08 6.14
C CYS A 79 -10.26 5.35 5.87
N ASN A 80 -10.70 6.06 6.92
CA ASN A 80 -11.51 7.29 6.79
C ASN A 80 -10.89 8.52 7.47
N ASN A 81 -9.93 8.32 8.38
CA ASN A 81 -9.34 9.38 9.21
C ASN A 81 -7.83 9.51 8.96
N TYR A 82 -7.48 9.96 7.76
CA TYR A 82 -6.12 10.23 7.30
C TYR A 82 -5.92 11.72 7.01
N SER A 83 -4.66 12.15 6.97
CA SER A 83 -4.22 13.52 6.76
C SER A 83 -4.36 13.97 5.31
N ASP A 84 -4.22 15.27 5.09
CA ASP A 84 -4.27 15.89 3.76
C ASP A 84 -3.24 15.32 2.79
N LYS A 85 -2.12 14.79 3.29
CA LYS A 85 -1.12 14.09 2.48
C LYS A 85 -1.73 12.88 1.77
N PHE A 86 -2.43 12.02 2.52
CA PHE A 86 -3.09 10.84 1.97
C PHE A 86 -4.34 11.21 1.15
N ALA A 87 -5.09 12.23 1.57
CA ALA A 87 -6.20 12.76 0.78
C ALA A 87 -5.73 13.29 -0.58
N GLY A 88 -4.58 13.98 -0.62
CA GLY A 88 -3.93 14.46 -1.83
C GLY A 88 -3.53 13.31 -2.76
N VAL A 89 -3.01 12.21 -2.23
CA VAL A 89 -2.69 11.00 -3.01
C VAL A 89 -3.95 10.42 -3.68
N ILE A 90 -5.08 10.38 -2.97
CA ILE A 90 -6.36 9.92 -3.55
C ILE A 90 -6.84 10.89 -4.64
N ARG A 91 -6.81 12.20 -4.37
CA ARG A 91 -7.17 13.24 -5.35
C ARG A 91 -6.35 13.08 -6.63
N ASP A 92 -5.04 12.98 -6.51
CA ASP A 92 -4.14 12.87 -7.66
C ASP A 92 -4.39 11.54 -8.42
N ARG A 93 -4.70 10.46 -7.70
CA ARG A 93 -5.17 9.21 -8.29
C ARG A 93 -6.52 9.34 -9.01
N ILE A 94 -7.41 10.24 -8.60
CA ILE A 94 -8.71 10.52 -9.26
C ILE A 94 -8.57 11.48 -10.44
N LEU A 95 -7.49 12.27 -10.49
CA LEU A 95 -7.21 13.21 -11.58
C LEU A 95 -6.28 12.66 -12.65
N SER A 96 -5.52 11.59 -12.40
CA SER A 96 -4.57 11.06 -13.38
C SER A 96 -5.23 10.57 -14.69
N SER A 97 -4.56 10.70 -15.83
CA SER A 97 -5.13 10.30 -17.14
C SER A 97 -5.33 8.78 -17.30
N ASN A 98 -4.67 7.98 -16.46
CA ASN A 98 -4.73 6.51 -16.49
C ASN A 98 -5.61 5.93 -15.38
N ASN A 99 -6.67 6.67 -15.03
CA ASN A 99 -7.58 6.27 -13.97
C ASN A 99 -8.48 5.17 -14.47
N ARG A 100 -8.31 3.98 -13.89
CA ARG A 100 -9.44 3.09 -13.72
C ARG A 100 -10.34 3.71 -12.66
N LEU A 101 -11.10 4.75 -13.06
CA LEU A 101 -12.30 5.17 -12.32
C LEU A 101 -13.08 3.91 -11.99
N ALA A 102 -13.62 3.85 -10.77
CA ALA A 102 -14.21 2.63 -10.24
C ALA A 102 -15.45 2.21 -11.04
N LYS A 103 -15.27 1.48 -12.15
CA LYS A 103 -16.32 0.72 -12.83
C LYS A 103 -16.51 -0.61 -12.08
N CYS A 104 -16.95 -0.51 -10.83
CA CYS A 104 -17.18 -1.68 -9.97
C CYS A 104 -18.32 -2.52 -10.55
N GLY A 105 -18.02 -3.76 -10.94
CA GLY A 105 -19.00 -4.71 -11.49
C GLY A 105 -18.41 -6.11 -11.70
N GLU A 106 -17.40 -6.23 -12.57
CA GLU A 106 -16.93 -7.55 -13.06
C GLU A 106 -15.43 -7.82 -12.81
N CYS A 107 -14.73 -6.96 -12.08
CA CYS A 107 -13.26 -7.07 -11.98
C CYS A 107 -12.74 -8.12 -10.99
N GLY A 108 -13.60 -8.72 -10.15
CA GLY A 108 -13.24 -9.80 -9.20
C GLY A 108 -12.28 -9.40 -8.05
N TYR A 109 -11.78 -8.16 -8.01
CA TYR A 109 -10.84 -7.70 -6.99
C TYR A 109 -11.49 -7.43 -5.62
N CYS A 110 -12.77 -7.07 -5.60
CA CYS A 110 -13.52 -6.89 -4.36
C CYS A 110 -14.11 -8.26 -3.97
N LYS A 111 -13.53 -8.90 -2.95
CA LYS A 111 -14.12 -10.06 -2.29
C LYS A 111 -14.94 -9.53 -1.10
N GLY A 112 -16.21 -9.20 -1.32
CA GLY A 112 -17.08 -8.50 -0.36
C GLY A 112 -17.52 -7.12 -0.87
N ASP A 113 -17.72 -6.17 0.05
CA ASP A 113 -18.15 -4.81 -0.29
C ASP A 113 -17.17 -4.08 -1.20
N LYS A 114 -17.67 -3.07 -1.92
CA LYS A 114 -16.84 -2.24 -2.81
C LYS A 114 -15.81 -1.49 -1.98
N PHE A 115 -14.53 -1.70 -2.29
CA PHE A 115 -13.43 -0.91 -1.71
C PHE A 115 -13.02 0.15 -2.72
N VAL A 116 -13.28 1.42 -2.42
CA VAL A 116 -12.95 2.57 -3.26
C VAL A 116 -12.19 3.61 -2.44
N TYR A 117 -11.33 4.37 -3.11
CA TYR A 117 -10.83 5.60 -2.55
C TYR A 117 -11.76 6.73 -2.99
N THR A 118 -12.35 7.42 -2.02
CA THR A 118 -13.25 8.54 -2.28
C THR A 118 -12.56 9.85 -1.95
N TYR A 119 -12.73 10.86 -2.79
CA TYR A 119 -12.31 12.23 -2.51
C TYR A 119 -13.45 13.19 -2.83
N THR A 120 -13.75 14.09 -1.89
CA THR A 120 -14.71 15.18 -2.06
C THR A 120 -13.96 16.46 -2.40
N PHE A 121 -14.25 17.00 -3.57
CA PHE A 121 -13.66 18.24 -4.08
C PHE A 121 -14.27 19.47 -3.40
N PRO A 122 -13.60 20.64 -3.43
CA PRO A 122 -14.12 21.88 -2.82
C PRO A 122 -15.48 22.34 -3.34
N ASN A 123 -15.88 21.90 -4.54
CA ASN A 123 -17.21 22.16 -5.12
C ASN A 123 -18.31 21.22 -4.59
N GLY A 124 -17.99 20.31 -3.66
CA GLY A 124 -18.91 19.31 -3.12
C GLY A 124 -19.06 18.04 -3.98
N GLU A 125 -18.40 17.96 -5.15
CA GLU A 125 -18.40 16.77 -5.98
C GLU A 125 -17.55 15.67 -5.34
N SER A 126 -18.06 14.44 -5.25
CA SER A 126 -17.29 13.28 -4.80
C SER A 126 -16.99 12.34 -5.96
N LYS A 127 -15.76 11.83 -6.03
CA LYS A 127 -15.34 10.84 -7.02
C LYS A 127 -14.66 9.66 -6.36
N ASP A 128 -14.79 8.51 -7.02
CA ASP A 128 -14.26 7.24 -6.55
C ASP A 128 -13.22 6.66 -7.51
N ALA A 129 -12.07 6.29 -6.96
CA ALA A 129 -11.05 5.47 -7.61
C ALA A 129 -11.05 4.04 -7.04
N CYS A 130 -10.65 3.06 -7.84
CA CYS A 130 -10.60 1.67 -7.39
C CYS A 130 -9.65 1.49 -6.18
N GLY A 131 -10.18 0.97 -5.08
CA GLY A 131 -9.46 0.74 -3.82
C GLY A 131 -8.62 -0.54 -3.78
N ALA A 132 -8.56 -1.31 -4.87
CA ALA A 132 -7.81 -2.56 -4.95
C ALA A 132 -6.30 -2.36 -5.07
N PHE A 133 -5.87 -1.15 -5.47
CA PHE A 133 -4.48 -0.84 -5.77
C PHE A 133 -3.80 -0.14 -4.60
N VAL A 134 -2.51 -0.40 -4.44
CA VAL A 134 -1.63 0.44 -3.63
C VAL A 134 -1.47 1.79 -4.32
N LEU A 135 -1.49 2.88 -3.55
CA LEU A 135 -1.18 4.22 -4.03
C LEU A 135 0.20 4.60 -3.52
N GLU A 136 1.03 5.17 -4.40
CA GLU A 136 2.36 5.65 -4.03
C GLU A 136 2.23 6.90 -3.15
N ILE A 137 2.89 6.87 -2.00
CA ILE A 137 2.90 8.00 -1.07
C ILE A 137 4.18 8.80 -1.35
N PRO A 138 4.07 10.06 -1.78
CA PRO A 138 5.25 10.87 -2.08
C PRO A 138 5.98 11.26 -0.79
N ASP A 139 7.31 11.31 -0.88
CA ASP A 139 8.21 11.89 0.12
C ASP A 139 7.87 11.44 1.56
N VAL A 140 7.90 10.12 1.79
CA VAL A 140 7.67 9.55 3.13
C VAL A 140 8.85 9.90 4.04
N THR A 141 8.53 10.40 5.22
CA THR A 141 9.48 10.84 6.26
C THR A 141 9.15 10.20 7.60
N LEU A 142 10.00 10.43 8.61
CA LEU A 142 9.77 9.91 9.96
C LEU A 142 8.46 10.42 10.59
N SER A 143 8.00 11.63 10.26
CA SER A 143 6.74 12.16 10.80
C SER A 143 5.51 11.42 10.29
N ASP A 144 5.60 10.73 9.14
CA ASP A 144 4.50 9.98 8.54
C ASP A 144 4.35 8.58 9.14
N VAL A 145 5.38 8.04 9.80
CA VAL A 145 5.45 6.63 10.21
C VAL A 145 4.29 6.23 11.11
N ASN A 146 3.93 7.06 12.09
CA ASN A 146 2.84 6.77 13.02
C ASN A 146 1.48 6.69 12.31
N GLU A 147 1.22 7.61 11.38
CA GLU A 147 0.00 7.58 10.58
C GLU A 147 -0.01 6.37 9.66
N ILE A 148 1.09 6.05 8.99
CA ILE A 148 1.22 4.86 8.13
C ILE A 148 0.93 3.58 8.92
N LYS A 149 1.48 3.44 10.14
CA LYS A 149 1.20 2.29 11.01
C LYS A 149 -0.28 2.21 11.40
N LYS A 150 -0.92 3.34 11.71
CA LYS A 150 -2.36 3.39 11.97
C LYS A 150 -3.16 2.89 10.76
N LEU A 151 -2.85 3.40 9.56
CA LEU A 151 -3.54 3.01 8.31
C LEU A 151 -3.31 1.53 7.96
N ILE A 152 -2.09 1.01 8.21
CA ILE A 152 -1.76 -0.41 8.07
C ILE A 152 -2.68 -1.26 8.96
N ASN A 153 -2.82 -0.90 10.24
CA ASN A 153 -3.67 -1.63 11.18
C ASN A 153 -5.14 -1.58 10.79
N GLU A 154 -5.69 -0.39 10.51
CA GLU A 154 -7.09 -0.23 10.09
C GLU A 154 -7.40 -1.04 8.83
N GLN A 155 -6.52 -0.98 7.82
CA GLN A 155 -6.71 -1.74 6.58
C GLN A 155 -6.55 -3.24 6.78
N HIS A 156 -5.62 -3.66 7.64
CA HIS A 156 -5.40 -5.07 8.00
C HIS A 156 -6.63 -5.65 8.71
N GLU A 157 -7.13 -4.98 9.75
CA GLU A 157 -8.35 -5.39 10.47
C GLU A 157 -9.53 -5.56 9.50
N TYR A 158 -9.66 -4.62 8.58
CA TYR A 158 -10.68 -4.69 7.56
C TYR A 158 -10.52 -5.91 6.63
N PHE A 159 -9.29 -6.22 6.20
CA PHE A 159 -9.03 -7.41 5.40
C PHE A 159 -9.29 -8.69 6.18
N MET A 160 -9.00 -8.74 7.47
CA MET A 160 -9.27 -9.91 8.31
C MET A 160 -10.78 -10.14 8.49
N LYS A 161 -11.55 -9.08 8.77
CA LYS A 161 -13.03 -9.15 8.86
C LYS A 161 -13.69 -9.62 7.56
N ASN A 162 -13.10 -9.26 6.43
CA ASN A 162 -13.62 -9.55 5.08
C ASN A 162 -12.78 -10.61 4.34
N ALA A 163 -11.96 -11.37 5.06
CA ALA A 163 -11.31 -12.54 4.50
C ALA A 163 -12.41 -13.57 4.28
N LEU A 164 -12.77 -13.84 3.01
CA LEU A 164 -13.60 -15.00 2.71
C LEU A 164 -12.86 -16.21 3.31
N TYR A 165 -13.48 -16.84 4.30
CA TYR A 165 -13.01 -18.10 4.88
C TYR A 165 -12.72 -19.05 3.70
N VAL A 166 -11.45 -19.39 3.50
CA VAL A 166 -11.08 -20.49 2.59
C VAL A 166 -10.85 -21.68 3.52
N PRO A 167 -11.83 -22.61 3.65
CA PRO A 167 -11.54 -23.87 4.32
C PRO A 167 -10.36 -24.51 3.60
N LYS A 168 -9.37 -24.96 4.37
CA LYS A 168 -8.33 -25.86 3.85
C LYS A 168 -8.94 -27.18 3.42
#